data_AF-A0A167B0Z9-F1
#
_entry.id   AF-A0A167B0Z9-F1
#
_cell.length_a   1.000
_cell.length_b   1.000
_cell.length_c   1.000
_cell.angle_alpha   90.00
_cell.angle_beta   90.00
_cell.angle_gamma   90.00
#
_symmetry.space_group_name_H-M   'P 1'
#
loop_
_entity.id
_entity.type
_entity.pdbx_description
1 polymer ?
#
loop_
_entity_poly.entity_id
_entity_poly.type
_entity_poly.pdbx_seq_one_letter_code
_entity_poly.pdbx_strand_id
1 'polypeptide(L)'
;MRVSQAPLSSTLAFLLGASLTQAQYLINELSFGYAGSISPNNDGHVPNFVLQGQPNQPEILSNKVILTPVAPGNQRGSIWSTQKVMHSNFIADIDFRANGPERAGGNLNIWLTNGGSADVGMSSAYTAPRFDGLVLVIDGHGGTGGMVRGFLNDRSTDYKAQSDISALAFGHCQYHYRNLGRPSQIKLRQTDRVFKVEIDGRLCFETDKVKIPPGYTFGITAASADNPDSFEIFKMVVMSDSLQASDQGQQQNQQNQQQQAHEQKSNQGQPSSNNPRSDNADPIDLNAIPDANADSITSSRAQFADLHNRLQSVNHQIGTVFRSVNQHGQQAENRHAETSQILDSLRQELRKLEKINDLEGRINGLEREIRAMRTDLNLQMKNTEHSLKGYMSDHHATLSSNIVKAAPGHGKLIAVIVGSQVVLVVGYLLYKRRKNSMPKKYL
;
A
#
# COMPACT_ATOMS: atom_id res chain seq x y z
N MET A 1 13.88 -76.11 -10.21
CA MET A 1 12.62 -75.37 -10.01
C MET A 1 12.46 -75.10 -8.52
N ARG A 2 12.35 -73.81 -8.14
CA ARG A 2 11.63 -73.23 -6.98
C ARG A 2 11.92 -73.80 -5.56
N VAL A 3 12.10 -73.04 -4.48
CA VAL A 3 12.01 -71.61 -4.13
C VAL A 3 12.82 -71.49 -2.83
N SER A 4 13.64 -70.44 -2.73
CA SER A 4 14.39 -70.06 -1.54
C SER A 4 13.45 -69.41 -0.52
N GLN A 5 13.46 -69.86 0.74
CA GLN A 5 12.85 -69.15 1.87
C GLN A 5 13.94 -68.28 2.53
N ALA A 6 13.75 -66.96 2.51
CA ALA A 6 14.51 -66.03 3.32
C ALA A 6 13.64 -65.54 4.48
N PRO A 7 14.18 -65.36 5.70
CA PRO A 7 13.44 -64.87 6.85
C PRO A 7 13.24 -63.35 6.79
N LEU A 8 12.15 -62.90 7.41
CA LEU A 8 11.81 -61.50 7.63
C LEU A 8 12.96 -60.76 8.34
N SER A 9 13.58 -59.81 7.66
CA SER A 9 14.33 -58.72 8.29
C SER A 9 13.43 -57.49 8.37
N SER A 10 12.94 -57.23 9.57
CA SER A 10 12.20 -56.03 9.93
C SER A 10 13.20 -54.90 10.23
N THR A 11 13.47 -54.05 9.25
CA THR A 11 14.15 -52.76 9.44
C THR A 11 13.46 -51.72 8.57
N LEU A 12 12.26 -51.31 9.00
CA LEU A 12 11.56 -50.18 8.40
C LEU A 12 12.12 -48.88 8.97
N ALA A 13 12.75 -48.12 8.08
CA ALA A 13 13.16 -46.73 8.15
C ALA A 13 12.40 -45.83 9.14
N PHE A 14 13.09 -45.36 10.19
CA PHE A 14 12.82 -44.07 10.83
C PHE A 14 13.84 -43.04 10.31
N LEU A 15 13.71 -42.64 9.04
CA LEU A 15 14.27 -41.38 8.57
C LEU A 15 13.20 -40.30 8.78
N LEU A 16 13.03 -39.87 10.03
CA LEU A 16 12.38 -38.61 10.33
C LEU A 16 13.28 -37.51 9.78
N GLY A 17 12.86 -36.94 8.65
CA GLY A 17 13.46 -35.75 8.07
C GLY A 17 13.40 -34.61 9.08
N ALA A 18 14.51 -34.39 9.78
CA ALA A 18 14.77 -33.13 10.46
C ALA A 18 14.98 -32.07 9.37
N SER A 19 13.90 -31.44 8.92
CA SER A 19 14.01 -30.13 8.29
C SER A 19 14.66 -29.22 9.33
N LEU A 20 15.91 -28.84 9.10
CA LEU A 20 16.58 -27.78 9.86
C LEU A 20 15.75 -26.51 9.68
N THR A 21 14.80 -26.26 10.58
CA THR A 21 14.17 -24.96 10.74
C THR A 21 15.24 -24.02 11.27
N GLN A 22 15.98 -23.37 10.38
CA GLN A 22 16.83 -22.25 10.76
C GLN A 22 15.94 -21.19 11.41
N ALA A 23 16.30 -20.77 12.63
CA ALA A 23 15.60 -19.68 13.31
C ALA A 23 15.72 -18.42 12.44
N GLN A 24 14.58 -17.82 12.09
CA GLN A 24 14.52 -16.56 11.37
C GLN A 24 14.11 -15.48 12.36
N TYR A 25 14.89 -14.41 12.41
CA TYR A 25 14.68 -13.27 13.30
C TYR A 25 13.97 -12.16 12.53
N LEU A 26 12.89 -11.64 13.11
CA LEU A 26 12.17 -10.49 12.58
C LEU A 26 12.99 -9.22 12.79
N ILE A 27 13.21 -8.45 11.72
CA ILE A 27 13.85 -7.15 11.77
C ILE A 27 12.74 -6.09 11.83
N ASN A 28 12.38 -5.67 13.05
CA ASN A 28 11.23 -4.81 13.31
C ASN A 28 11.33 -3.46 12.61
N GLU A 29 12.53 -2.89 12.53
CA GLU A 29 12.79 -1.59 11.93
C GLU A 29 12.64 -1.57 10.40
N LEU A 30 12.60 -2.74 9.76
CA LEU A 30 12.36 -2.92 8.33
C LEU A 30 10.99 -3.56 8.05
N SER A 31 10.12 -3.66 9.06
CA SER A 31 8.89 -4.45 8.97
C SER A 31 7.64 -3.67 9.43
N PHE A 32 6.53 -3.85 8.73
CA PHE A 32 5.20 -3.38 9.12
C PHE A 32 4.10 -4.38 8.71
N GLY A 33 2.94 -4.28 9.34
CA GLY A 33 1.73 -5.05 9.00
C GLY A 33 1.70 -6.50 9.50
N TYR A 34 2.79 -7.03 10.05
CA TYR A 34 2.85 -8.40 10.58
C TYR A 34 1.96 -8.65 11.81
N ALA A 35 1.65 -7.60 12.58
CA ALA A 35 0.75 -7.66 13.73
C ALA A 35 -0.72 -7.37 13.35
N GLY A 36 -1.03 -7.25 12.06
CA GLY A 36 -2.38 -6.92 11.56
C GLY A 36 -2.73 -5.43 11.57
N SER A 37 -1.92 -4.59 12.24
CA SER A 37 -2.00 -3.12 12.14
C SER A 37 -0.72 -2.55 11.53
N ILE A 38 -0.87 -1.67 10.55
CA ILE A 38 0.22 -0.91 9.92
C ILE A 38 0.46 0.43 10.62
N SER A 39 -0.61 1.03 11.18
CA SER A 39 -0.52 2.22 12.02
C SER A 39 -0.94 1.84 13.44
N PRO A 40 0.01 1.41 14.30
CA PRO A 40 -0.30 0.91 15.64
C PRO A 40 -1.05 1.92 16.51
N ASN A 41 -0.76 3.21 16.31
CA ASN A 41 -1.37 4.31 17.06
C ASN A 41 -2.59 4.91 16.36
N ASN A 42 -2.95 4.42 15.16
CA ASN A 42 -3.99 4.98 14.31
C ASN A 42 -3.82 6.49 14.04
N ASP A 43 -2.58 6.94 14.01
CA ASP A 43 -2.12 8.32 13.79
C ASP A 43 -1.83 8.61 12.31
N GLY A 44 -2.08 7.62 11.43
CA GLY A 44 -1.72 7.72 10.03
C GLY A 44 -0.20 7.70 9.80
N HIS A 45 0.57 7.12 10.72
CA HIS A 45 2.01 6.93 10.56
C HIS A 45 2.37 5.44 10.51
N VAL A 46 3.36 5.11 9.68
CA VAL A 46 3.97 3.78 9.59
C VAL A 46 5.36 3.85 10.22
N PRO A 47 5.60 3.25 11.40
CA PRO A 47 6.86 3.40 12.11
C PRO A 47 8.07 2.95 11.28
N ASN A 48 9.13 3.77 11.24
CA ASN A 48 10.35 3.56 10.44
C ASN A 48 10.15 3.63 8.91
N PHE A 49 9.01 4.14 8.45
CA PHE A 49 8.76 4.34 7.03
C PHE A 49 8.34 5.78 6.72
N VAL A 50 8.74 6.26 5.55
CA VAL A 50 8.39 7.57 5.01
C VAL A 50 7.58 7.37 3.75
N LEU A 51 6.42 8.02 3.71
CA LEU A 51 5.54 8.00 2.55
C LEU A 51 5.67 9.30 1.76
N GLN A 52 5.61 9.18 0.44
CA GLN A 52 5.55 10.33 -0.47
C GLN A 52 4.50 10.05 -1.53
N GLY A 53 3.82 11.09 -2.01
CA GLY A 53 2.87 10.94 -3.09
C GLY A 53 2.68 12.20 -3.91
N GLN A 54 2.28 12.01 -5.17
CA GLN A 54 1.98 13.08 -6.10
C GLN A 54 0.84 12.63 -7.05
N PRO A 55 -0.23 13.43 -7.24
CA PRO A 55 -0.49 14.71 -6.60
C PRO A 55 -0.92 14.60 -5.12
N ASN A 56 -1.49 13.46 -4.72
CA ASN A 56 -1.97 13.22 -3.36
C ASN A 56 -1.00 12.30 -2.61
N GLN A 57 -0.95 12.42 -1.29
CA GLN A 57 -0.23 11.46 -0.46
C GLN A 57 -0.95 10.10 -0.44
N PRO A 58 -0.21 8.99 -0.26
CA PRO A 58 -0.80 7.67 -0.03
C PRO A 58 -1.75 7.69 1.18
N GLU A 59 -2.85 6.95 1.08
CA GLU A 59 -3.79 6.80 2.19
C GLU A 59 -3.30 5.67 3.11
N ILE A 60 -3.21 5.96 4.41
CA ILE A 60 -2.80 4.99 5.42
C ILE A 60 -4.04 4.59 6.20
N LEU A 61 -4.40 3.31 6.09
CA LEU A 61 -5.47 2.69 6.86
C LEU A 61 -4.87 1.79 7.93
N SER A 62 -5.71 1.34 8.86
CA SER A 62 -5.26 0.49 9.97
C SER A 62 -4.54 -0.77 9.50
N ASN A 63 -4.97 -1.40 8.40
CA ASN A 63 -4.44 -2.68 7.93
C ASN A 63 -3.74 -2.64 6.56
N LYS A 64 -3.71 -1.49 5.88
CA LYS A 64 -3.13 -1.36 4.55
C LYS A 64 -2.70 0.08 4.25
N VAL A 65 -1.71 0.21 3.38
CA VAL A 65 -1.34 1.49 2.73
C VAL A 65 -1.81 1.44 1.29
N ILE A 66 -2.55 2.45 0.86
CA ILE A 66 -2.98 2.61 -0.54
C ILE A 66 -2.01 3.57 -1.20
N LEU A 67 -1.07 3.03 -1.99
CA LEU A 67 -0.07 3.84 -2.70
C LEU A 67 -0.68 4.61 -3.88
N THR A 68 -1.67 4.01 -4.54
CA THR A 68 -2.45 4.64 -5.60
C THR A 68 -3.92 4.23 -5.43
N PRO A 69 -4.88 5.16 -5.49
CA PRO A 69 -6.30 4.82 -5.39
C PRO A 69 -6.91 4.50 -6.77
N VAL A 70 -8.15 4.02 -6.78
CA VAL A 70 -8.91 3.70 -8.00
C VAL A 70 -9.39 4.94 -8.78
N ALA A 71 -9.25 6.13 -8.20
CA ALA A 71 -9.47 7.42 -8.85
C ALA A 71 -8.93 8.56 -7.94
N PRO A 72 -8.47 9.70 -8.50
CA PRO A 72 -8.17 9.96 -9.93
C PRO A 72 -6.96 9.16 -10.44
N GLY A 73 -6.73 9.13 -11.75
CA GLY A 73 -5.56 8.50 -12.38
C GLY A 73 -4.26 9.31 -12.24
N ASN A 74 -3.18 8.82 -12.85
CA ASN A 74 -1.85 9.46 -12.87
C ASN A 74 -1.26 9.78 -11.49
N GLN A 75 -1.51 8.94 -10.50
CA GLN A 75 -0.95 9.08 -9.17
C GLN A 75 0.33 8.28 -9.04
N ARG A 76 1.25 8.82 -8.25
CA ARG A 76 2.46 8.14 -7.82
C ARG A 76 2.50 8.16 -6.31
N GLY A 77 2.79 7.02 -5.73
CA GLY A 77 2.97 6.86 -4.29
C GLY A 77 4.21 6.06 -4.00
N SER A 78 4.85 6.35 -2.87
CA SER A 78 5.96 5.56 -2.36
C SER A 78 5.87 5.39 -0.85
N ILE A 79 6.45 4.29 -0.37
CA ILE A 79 6.76 4.04 1.02
C ILE A 79 8.20 3.52 1.08
N TRP A 80 9.04 4.18 1.87
CA TRP A 80 10.46 3.86 1.98
C TRP A 80 10.85 3.62 3.43
N SER A 81 11.66 2.60 3.67
CA SER A 81 12.29 2.40 4.98
C SER A 81 13.24 3.55 5.31
N THR A 82 13.26 3.99 6.56
CA THR A 82 14.28 4.92 7.06
C THR A 82 15.58 4.20 7.42
N GLN A 83 15.53 2.89 7.62
CA GLN A 83 16.66 2.04 7.98
C GLN A 83 17.17 1.23 6.78
N LYS A 84 18.44 0.85 6.87
CA LYS A 84 19.14 0.05 5.86
C LYS A 84 19.18 -1.43 6.25
N VAL A 85 19.13 -2.29 5.26
CA VAL A 85 19.34 -3.73 5.40
C VAL A 85 20.82 -3.99 5.64
N MET A 86 21.18 -4.32 6.87
CA MET A 86 22.57 -4.60 7.23
C MET A 86 22.91 -6.09 7.21
N HIS A 87 21.99 -6.96 6.79
CA HIS A 87 22.20 -8.41 6.77
C HIS A 87 22.46 -8.89 5.34
N SER A 88 23.46 -9.77 5.16
CA SER A 88 23.78 -10.35 3.85
C SER A 88 22.76 -11.40 3.42
N ASN A 89 22.23 -12.14 4.40
CA ASN A 89 21.18 -13.14 4.22
C ASN A 89 19.88 -12.58 4.78
N PHE A 90 18.85 -12.52 3.95
CA PHE A 90 17.55 -12.02 4.38
C PHE A 90 16.41 -12.60 3.56
N ILE A 91 15.22 -12.50 4.11
CA ILE A 91 13.95 -12.75 3.44
C ILE A 91 13.10 -11.49 3.59
N ALA A 92 12.66 -10.90 2.48
CA ALA A 92 11.64 -9.87 2.49
C ALA A 92 10.32 -10.46 1.97
N ASP A 93 9.28 -10.38 2.78
CA ASP A 93 7.93 -10.89 2.52
C ASP A 93 6.95 -9.72 2.40
N ILE A 94 6.41 -9.51 1.20
CA ILE A 94 5.55 -8.37 0.86
C ILE A 94 4.19 -8.87 0.40
N ASP A 95 3.13 -8.43 1.09
CA ASP A 95 1.76 -8.69 0.68
C ASP A 95 1.17 -7.46 0.00
N PHE A 96 0.78 -7.60 -1.27
CA PHE A 96 0.22 -6.52 -2.08
C PHE A 96 -1.08 -6.93 -2.75
N ARG A 97 -1.88 -5.96 -3.17
CA ARG A 97 -3.06 -6.18 -4.01
C ARG A 97 -3.16 -5.10 -5.07
N ALA A 98 -3.59 -5.49 -6.26
CA ALA A 98 -3.95 -4.57 -7.32
C ALA A 98 -5.42 -4.77 -7.71
N ASN A 99 -6.20 -3.70 -7.67
CA ASN A 99 -7.60 -3.72 -8.13
C ASN A 99 -7.89 -2.54 -9.03
N GLY A 100 -8.71 -2.73 -10.05
CA GLY A 100 -9.13 -1.65 -10.92
C GLY A 100 -10.19 -2.07 -11.91
N PRO A 101 -10.84 -1.10 -12.56
CA PRO A 101 -11.83 -1.37 -13.60
C PRO A 101 -11.20 -2.07 -14.82
N GLU A 102 -12.05 -2.46 -15.76
CA GLU A 102 -11.58 -3.04 -17.02
C GLU A 102 -10.59 -2.09 -17.72
N ARG A 103 -9.49 -2.65 -18.23
CA ARG A 103 -8.39 -1.89 -18.87
C ARG A 103 -7.74 -0.82 -17.99
N ALA A 104 -7.91 -0.89 -16.67
CA ALA A 104 -7.06 -0.13 -15.78
C ALA A 104 -5.61 -0.64 -15.83
N GLY A 105 -4.69 0.20 -15.38
CA GLY A 105 -3.29 -0.10 -15.39
C GLY A 105 -2.48 0.74 -14.42
N GLY A 106 -1.20 0.38 -14.39
CA GLY A 106 -0.20 0.95 -13.53
C GLY A 106 0.86 -0.09 -13.25
N ASN A 107 1.80 0.25 -12.39
CA ASN A 107 2.86 -0.65 -11.97
C ASN A 107 3.12 -0.52 -10.47
N LEU A 108 3.58 -1.63 -9.89
CA LEU A 108 4.15 -1.69 -8.56
C LEU A 108 5.64 -2.03 -8.69
N ASN A 109 6.48 -1.36 -7.92
CA ASN A 109 7.93 -1.52 -7.98
C ASN A 109 8.43 -1.72 -6.56
N ILE A 110 9.10 -2.85 -6.29
CA ILE A 110 9.73 -3.15 -5.01
C ILE A 110 11.23 -2.95 -5.18
N TRP A 111 11.77 -2.00 -4.46
CA TRP A 111 13.14 -1.53 -4.55
C TRP A 111 13.98 -2.03 -3.39
N LEU A 112 15.24 -2.35 -3.69
CA LEU A 112 16.31 -2.46 -2.71
C LEU A 112 17.52 -1.73 -3.29
N THR A 113 17.75 -0.49 -2.86
CA THR A 113 18.73 0.41 -3.48
C THR A 113 19.61 1.11 -2.45
N ASN A 114 20.84 1.44 -2.82
CA ASN A 114 21.80 2.11 -1.95
C ASN A 114 21.31 3.52 -1.52
N GLY A 115 20.85 4.33 -2.48
CA GLY A 115 20.37 5.70 -2.22
C GLY A 115 18.91 5.82 -1.80
N GLY A 116 18.14 4.73 -1.76
CA GLY A 116 16.76 4.72 -1.28
C GLY A 116 15.86 5.77 -1.93
N SER A 117 15.10 6.49 -1.11
CA SER A 117 14.18 7.54 -1.56
C SER A 117 14.88 8.75 -2.17
N ALA A 118 16.17 8.99 -1.88
CA ALA A 118 16.91 10.12 -2.44
C ALA A 118 17.24 9.92 -3.93
N ASP A 119 17.58 8.69 -4.32
CA ASP A 119 17.90 8.35 -5.72
C ASP A 119 16.64 8.07 -6.55
N VAL A 120 15.64 7.39 -5.97
CA VAL A 120 14.47 6.88 -6.71
C VAL A 120 13.19 7.68 -6.45
N GLY A 121 12.98 8.14 -5.22
CA GLY A 121 11.77 8.86 -4.80
C GLY A 121 10.49 8.08 -5.08
N MET A 122 9.61 8.63 -5.92
CA MET A 122 8.35 8.02 -6.35
C MET A 122 8.41 7.43 -7.77
N SER A 123 9.62 7.22 -8.29
CA SER A 123 9.80 6.73 -9.65
C SER A 123 9.40 5.26 -9.78
N SER A 124 8.95 4.87 -10.97
CA SER A 124 8.90 3.47 -11.39
C SER A 124 10.18 3.10 -12.14
N ALA A 125 10.41 1.81 -12.43
CA ALA A 125 11.54 1.40 -13.25
C ALA A 125 11.59 2.11 -14.63
N TYR A 126 10.45 2.59 -15.14
CA TYR A 126 10.35 3.32 -16.41
C TYR A 126 10.72 4.79 -16.33
N THR A 127 10.77 5.36 -15.12
CA THR A 127 11.01 6.79 -14.93
C THR A 127 12.14 7.08 -13.96
N ALA A 128 12.74 6.03 -13.38
CA ALA A 128 13.86 6.14 -12.48
C ALA A 128 15.10 6.62 -13.25
N PRO A 129 15.88 7.55 -12.69
CA PRO A 129 17.19 7.89 -13.23
C PRO A 129 18.17 6.71 -12.98
N ARG A 130 19.47 6.98 -13.02
CA ARG A 130 20.49 6.02 -12.57
C ARG A 130 20.28 5.69 -11.09
N PHE A 131 20.23 4.40 -10.77
CA PHE A 131 20.15 3.89 -9.39
C PHE A 131 21.18 2.78 -9.18
N ASP A 132 21.50 2.51 -7.92
CA ASP A 132 22.37 1.40 -7.50
C ASP A 132 21.55 0.40 -6.71
N GLY A 133 21.30 -0.78 -7.28
CA GLY A 133 20.60 -1.90 -6.65
C GLY A 133 19.60 -2.62 -7.54
N LEU A 134 18.54 -3.11 -6.90
CA LEU A 134 17.53 -4.00 -7.45
C LEU A 134 16.17 -3.31 -7.51
N VAL A 135 15.42 -3.59 -8.58
CA VAL A 135 13.97 -3.37 -8.61
C VAL A 135 13.23 -4.58 -9.15
N LEU A 136 12.17 -4.98 -8.45
CA LEU A 136 11.16 -5.90 -8.95
C LEU A 136 9.96 -5.10 -9.43
N VAL A 137 9.56 -5.29 -10.68
CA VAL A 137 8.42 -4.61 -11.31
C VAL A 137 7.30 -5.60 -11.50
N ILE A 138 6.10 -5.23 -11.05
CA ILE A 138 4.84 -5.92 -11.28
C ILE A 138 3.97 -5.03 -12.14
N ASP A 139 3.73 -5.46 -13.37
CA ASP A 139 3.06 -4.64 -14.37
C ASP A 139 2.39 -5.48 -15.46
N GLY A 140 1.60 -4.82 -16.31
CA GLY A 140 0.85 -5.45 -17.40
C GLY A 140 1.69 -5.84 -18.64
N HIS A 141 3.03 -5.75 -18.59
CA HIS A 141 3.87 -6.15 -19.71
C HIS A 141 3.68 -7.65 -20.05
N GLY A 142 3.82 -8.02 -21.32
CA GLY A 142 3.68 -9.42 -21.78
C GLY A 142 2.25 -9.90 -22.05
N GLY A 143 1.22 -9.06 -21.90
CA GLY A 143 -0.16 -9.36 -22.31
C GLY A 143 -1.15 -9.49 -21.15
N THR A 144 -2.20 -10.31 -21.34
CA THR A 144 -3.44 -10.29 -20.53
C THR A 144 -3.28 -10.63 -19.04
N GLY A 145 -2.15 -11.21 -18.63
CA GLY A 145 -1.91 -11.56 -17.23
C GLY A 145 -1.06 -10.57 -16.45
N GLY A 146 -0.14 -9.86 -17.10
CA GLY A 146 0.94 -9.18 -16.40
C GLY A 146 2.05 -10.12 -15.93
N MET A 147 3.12 -9.52 -15.44
CA MET A 147 4.38 -10.19 -15.13
C MET A 147 5.06 -9.62 -13.90
N VAL A 148 5.94 -10.41 -13.31
CA VAL A 148 6.94 -9.97 -12.33
C VAL A 148 8.30 -10.01 -13.01
N ARG A 149 9.05 -8.91 -12.97
CA ARG A 149 10.35 -8.77 -13.63
C ARG A 149 11.38 -8.17 -12.69
N GLY A 150 12.59 -8.75 -12.65
CA GLY A 150 13.71 -8.25 -11.87
C GLY A 150 14.71 -7.50 -12.74
N PHE A 151 15.13 -6.33 -12.28
CA PHE A 151 16.14 -5.47 -12.93
C PHE A 151 17.23 -5.08 -11.93
N LEU A 152 18.44 -4.92 -12.44
CA LEU A 152 19.60 -4.47 -11.68
C LEU A 152 20.20 -3.24 -12.33
N ASN A 153 20.81 -2.40 -11.51
CA ASN A 153 21.59 -1.27 -11.99
C ASN A 153 22.69 -0.96 -10.97
N ASP A 154 23.85 -0.58 -11.44
CA ASP A 154 25.03 -0.19 -10.67
C ASP A 154 25.37 1.29 -10.92
N ARG A 155 24.33 2.09 -11.21
CA ARG A 155 24.36 3.47 -11.75
C ARG A 155 24.91 3.63 -13.17
N SER A 156 25.27 2.56 -13.88
CA SER A 156 25.75 2.66 -15.26
C SER A 156 24.65 3.11 -16.23
N THR A 157 23.41 2.64 -16.03
CA THR A 157 22.33 2.81 -17.00
C THR A 157 21.30 3.82 -16.51
N ASP A 158 20.97 4.80 -17.35
CA ASP A 158 19.84 5.70 -17.11
C ASP A 158 18.56 5.04 -17.66
N TYR A 159 17.72 4.52 -16.77
CA TYR A 159 16.50 3.80 -17.12
C TYR A 159 15.45 4.71 -17.76
N LYS A 160 15.33 5.95 -17.28
CA LYS A 160 14.42 6.96 -17.85
C LYS A 160 14.77 7.31 -19.30
N ALA A 161 16.04 7.18 -19.68
CA ALA A 161 16.49 7.44 -21.04
C ALA A 161 16.25 6.25 -22.00
N GLN A 162 15.88 5.08 -21.50
CA GLN A 162 15.59 3.91 -22.34
C GLN A 162 14.15 3.94 -22.86
N SER A 163 13.99 3.67 -24.15
CA SER A 163 12.67 3.51 -24.76
C SER A 163 11.99 2.20 -24.35
N ASP A 164 12.79 1.15 -24.11
CA ASP A 164 12.33 -0.14 -23.61
C ASP A 164 13.37 -0.72 -22.64
N ILE A 165 12.93 -0.96 -21.41
CA ILE A 165 13.77 -1.57 -20.37
C ILE A 165 13.66 -3.10 -20.37
N SER A 166 12.77 -3.69 -21.17
CA SER A 166 12.44 -5.13 -21.08
C SER A 166 13.63 -6.05 -21.32
N ALA A 167 14.57 -5.64 -22.19
CA ALA A 167 15.81 -6.37 -22.44
C ALA A 167 16.81 -6.34 -21.25
N LEU A 168 16.62 -5.43 -20.28
CA LEU A 168 17.47 -5.32 -19.09
C LEU A 168 17.02 -6.26 -17.96
N ALA A 169 15.88 -6.95 -18.10
CA ALA A 169 15.39 -7.86 -17.08
C ALA A 169 16.31 -9.09 -16.98
N PHE A 170 16.87 -9.35 -15.79
CA PHE A 170 17.72 -10.53 -15.57
C PHE A 170 16.89 -11.77 -15.21
N GLY A 171 15.63 -11.59 -14.79
CA GLY A 171 14.72 -12.66 -14.42
C GLY A 171 13.27 -12.19 -14.50
N HIS A 172 12.35 -13.08 -14.87
CA HIS A 172 10.93 -12.76 -14.97
C HIS A 172 10.03 -13.99 -14.90
N CYS A 173 8.76 -13.79 -14.57
CA CYS A 173 7.71 -14.80 -14.71
C CYS A 173 6.36 -14.15 -15.02
N GLN A 174 5.44 -14.91 -15.63
CA GLN A 174 4.06 -14.47 -15.84
C GLN A 174 3.24 -14.65 -14.56
N TYR A 175 2.47 -13.63 -14.19
CA TYR A 175 1.63 -13.67 -12.99
C TYR A 175 0.42 -12.75 -13.11
N HIS A 176 -0.77 -13.34 -13.00
CA HIS A 176 -2.07 -12.64 -13.05
C HIS A 176 -2.36 -11.98 -11.71
N TYR A 177 -1.86 -10.76 -11.50
CA TYR A 177 -1.88 -10.09 -10.19
C TYR A 177 -3.14 -9.27 -9.90
N ARG A 178 -3.92 -8.93 -10.93
CA ARG A 178 -5.06 -7.99 -10.83
C ARG A 178 -6.34 -8.68 -10.39
N ASN A 179 -7.14 -7.97 -9.59
CA ASN A 179 -8.52 -8.33 -9.25
C ASN A 179 -8.68 -9.75 -8.65
N LEU A 180 -7.69 -10.23 -7.91
CA LEU A 180 -7.70 -11.58 -7.29
C LEU A 180 -8.62 -11.69 -6.07
N GLY A 181 -9.14 -10.58 -5.53
CA GLY A 181 -9.93 -10.54 -4.30
C GLY A 181 -9.13 -10.75 -3.00
N ARG A 182 -7.94 -11.35 -3.09
CA ARG A 182 -6.98 -11.53 -1.98
C ARG A 182 -5.65 -10.80 -2.26
N PRO A 183 -4.85 -10.51 -1.22
CA PRO A 183 -3.45 -10.12 -1.41
C PRO A 183 -2.64 -11.26 -2.07
N SER A 184 -1.65 -10.86 -2.87
CA SER A 184 -0.59 -11.72 -3.40
C SER A 184 0.67 -11.53 -2.55
N GLN A 185 1.40 -12.61 -2.34
CA GLN A 185 2.64 -12.61 -1.55
C GLN A 185 3.85 -12.66 -2.47
N ILE A 186 4.74 -11.67 -2.40
CA ILE A 186 6.08 -11.71 -2.99
C ILE A 186 7.09 -11.99 -1.90
N LYS A 187 7.91 -13.02 -2.12
CA LYS A 187 9.02 -13.37 -1.23
C LYS A 187 10.34 -13.22 -1.95
N LEU A 188 11.13 -12.25 -1.51
CA LEU A 188 12.50 -12.04 -1.92
C LEU A 188 13.42 -12.76 -0.94
N ARG A 189 14.26 -13.68 -1.41
CA ARG A 189 15.21 -14.38 -0.54
C ARG A 189 16.62 -14.24 -1.09
N GLN A 190 17.50 -13.71 -0.25
CA GLN A 190 18.93 -13.71 -0.50
C GLN A 190 19.62 -14.60 0.52
N THR A 191 20.48 -15.45 0.02
CA THR A 191 21.39 -16.29 0.81
C THR A 191 22.79 -16.11 0.27
N ASP A 192 23.79 -16.72 0.92
CA ASP A 192 25.17 -16.67 0.46
C ASP A 192 25.39 -17.26 -0.95
N ARG A 193 24.46 -18.08 -1.45
CA ARG A 193 24.59 -18.81 -2.72
C ARG A 193 23.57 -18.43 -3.78
N VAL A 194 22.35 -18.11 -3.37
CA VAL A 194 21.23 -17.91 -4.30
C VAL A 194 20.39 -16.72 -3.90
N PHE A 195 20.01 -15.97 -4.92
CA PHE A 195 18.96 -14.97 -4.90
C PHE A 195 17.72 -15.55 -5.58
N LYS A 196 16.58 -15.51 -4.90
CA LYS A 196 15.33 -16.15 -5.33
C LYS A 196 14.14 -15.22 -5.12
N VAL A 197 13.23 -15.22 -6.10
CA VAL A 197 11.93 -14.55 -6.01
C VAL A 197 10.81 -15.58 -6.14
N GLU A 198 9.89 -15.58 -5.18
CA GLU A 198 8.69 -16.42 -5.18
C GLU A 198 7.45 -15.52 -5.16
N ILE A 199 6.41 -15.92 -5.90
CA ILE A 199 5.09 -15.29 -5.92
C ILE A 199 4.05 -16.33 -5.51
N ASP A 200 3.28 -16.07 -4.46
CA ASP A 200 2.29 -17.00 -3.88
C ASP A 200 2.86 -18.41 -3.63
N GLY A 201 4.09 -18.48 -3.13
CA GLY A 201 4.80 -19.74 -2.85
C GLY A 201 5.30 -20.49 -4.09
N ARG A 202 5.16 -19.93 -5.29
CA ARG A 202 5.71 -20.49 -6.53
C ARG A 202 6.98 -19.76 -6.92
N LEU A 203 7.99 -20.52 -7.36
CA LEU A 203 9.22 -19.94 -7.90
C LEU A 203 8.90 -19.08 -9.13
N CYS A 204 9.31 -17.81 -9.09
CA CYS A 204 9.25 -16.91 -10.23
C CYS A 204 10.56 -16.99 -11.02
N PHE A 205 11.67 -16.68 -10.36
CA PHE A 205 13.03 -16.87 -10.90
C PHE A 205 14.05 -16.94 -9.77
N GLU A 206 15.20 -17.54 -10.05
CA GLU A 206 16.35 -17.63 -9.15
C GLU A 206 17.67 -17.52 -9.92
N THR A 207 18.72 -17.06 -9.25
CA THR A 207 20.05 -16.96 -9.80
C THR A 207 21.11 -16.93 -8.71
N ASP A 208 22.29 -17.47 -9.00
CA ASP A 208 23.50 -17.42 -8.18
C ASP A 208 24.41 -16.24 -8.51
N LYS A 209 24.05 -15.43 -9.53
CA LYS A 209 24.88 -14.32 -10.03
C LYS A 209 24.57 -12.99 -9.36
N VAL A 210 23.46 -12.91 -8.64
CA VAL A 210 22.99 -11.66 -8.01
C VAL A 210 23.26 -11.73 -6.52
N LYS A 211 23.97 -10.73 -6.02
CA LYS A 211 24.23 -10.54 -4.59
C LYS A 211 24.14 -9.06 -4.26
N ILE A 212 23.11 -8.69 -3.52
CA ILE A 212 22.89 -7.33 -3.06
C ILE A 212 23.71 -7.10 -1.77
N PRO A 213 24.61 -6.12 -1.74
CA PRO A 213 25.38 -5.82 -0.54
C PRO A 213 24.50 -5.31 0.62
N PRO A 214 24.99 -5.44 1.86
CA PRO A 214 24.44 -4.71 3.01
C PRO A 214 24.47 -3.19 2.80
N GLY A 215 23.66 -2.45 3.55
CA GLY A 215 23.59 -0.99 3.51
C GLY A 215 22.56 -0.42 2.53
N TYR A 216 21.72 -1.28 1.94
CA TYR A 216 20.70 -0.89 0.97
C TYR A 216 19.36 -0.61 1.67
N THR A 217 18.52 0.21 1.06
CA THR A 217 17.23 0.65 1.61
C THR A 217 16.10 0.02 0.83
N PHE A 218 15.13 -0.55 1.54
CA PHE A 218 13.91 -1.02 0.91
C PHE A 218 12.94 0.13 0.64
N GLY A 219 12.25 0.04 -0.50
CA GLY A 219 11.12 0.90 -0.81
C GLY A 219 10.13 0.21 -1.71
N ILE A 220 8.90 0.73 -1.71
CA ILE A 220 7.86 0.29 -2.62
C ILE A 220 7.27 1.54 -3.26
N THR A 221 7.24 1.57 -4.59
CA THR A 221 6.62 2.65 -5.35
C THR A 221 5.52 2.11 -6.25
N ALA A 222 4.44 2.86 -6.41
CA ALA A 222 3.39 2.56 -7.36
C ALA A 222 3.12 3.77 -8.25
N ALA A 223 2.84 3.52 -9.51
CA ALA A 223 2.40 4.55 -10.46
C ALA A 223 1.16 4.06 -11.19
N SER A 224 0.08 4.82 -11.13
CA SER A 224 -1.18 4.49 -11.81
C SER A 224 -1.22 5.12 -13.21
N ALA A 225 -1.90 4.46 -14.15
CA ALA A 225 -2.18 5.03 -15.45
C ALA A 225 -3.33 6.07 -15.39
N ASP A 226 -3.74 6.60 -16.56
CA ASP A 226 -4.93 7.45 -16.70
C ASP A 226 -6.19 6.75 -16.18
N ASN A 227 -6.35 5.47 -16.55
CA ASN A 227 -7.32 4.56 -15.95
C ASN A 227 -6.59 3.73 -14.88
N PRO A 228 -6.71 4.09 -13.59
CA PRO A 228 -5.78 3.62 -12.58
C PRO A 228 -6.17 2.24 -12.03
N ASP A 229 -5.17 1.39 -11.86
CA ASP A 229 -5.22 0.36 -10.82
C ASP A 229 -4.88 0.99 -9.47
N SER A 230 -5.60 0.58 -8.43
CA SER A 230 -5.21 0.82 -7.05
C SER A 230 -4.22 -0.23 -6.60
N PHE A 231 -3.06 0.22 -6.14
CA PHE A 231 -2.04 -0.61 -5.51
C PHE A 231 -2.03 -0.42 -4.00
N GLU A 232 -2.25 -1.52 -3.29
CA GLU A 232 -2.39 -1.57 -1.84
C GLU A 232 -1.33 -2.51 -1.25
N ILE A 233 -0.69 -2.10 -0.15
CA ILE A 233 0.31 -2.89 0.57
C ILE A 233 -0.23 -3.21 1.97
N PHE A 234 -0.25 -4.49 2.31
CA PHE A 234 -0.77 -4.98 3.59
C PHE A 234 0.36 -5.29 4.57
N LYS A 235 1.52 -5.69 4.05
CA LYS A 235 2.62 -6.19 4.85
C LYS A 235 3.93 -6.02 4.10
N MET A 236 4.97 -5.65 4.83
CA MET A 236 6.36 -5.83 4.43
C MET A 236 7.10 -6.35 5.66
N VAL A 237 7.71 -7.51 5.57
CA VAL A 237 8.41 -8.15 6.68
C VAL A 237 9.79 -8.55 6.22
N VAL A 238 10.81 -8.10 6.91
CA VAL A 238 12.19 -8.51 6.66
C VAL A 238 12.67 -9.39 7.80
N MET A 239 13.20 -10.56 7.45
CA MET A 239 13.75 -11.53 8.39
C MET A 239 15.18 -11.88 8.01
N SER A 240 16.01 -12.21 8.99
CA SER A 240 17.39 -12.66 8.82
C SER A 240 17.62 -13.99 9.55
N ASP A 241 18.60 -14.77 9.13
CA ASP A 241 19.06 -15.97 9.84
C ASP A 241 20.06 -15.65 10.96
N SER A 242 20.59 -14.42 11.01
CA SER A 242 21.47 -13.91 12.07
C SER A 242 20.86 -12.75 12.84
N LEU A 243 21.19 -12.67 14.13
CA LEU A 243 20.94 -11.50 14.99
C LEU A 243 21.97 -10.40 14.79
N GLN A 244 23.15 -10.74 14.26
CA GLN A 244 24.21 -9.79 13.98
C GLN A 244 24.07 -9.26 12.55
N ALA A 245 23.96 -7.94 12.44
CA ALA A 245 24.21 -7.24 11.20
C ALA A 245 25.62 -7.55 10.69
N SER A 246 25.80 -7.62 9.38
CA SER A 246 27.12 -7.83 8.79
C SER A 246 28.05 -6.66 9.13
N ASP A 247 29.22 -6.98 9.65
CA ASP A 247 30.19 -6.10 10.32
C ASP A 247 30.87 -5.05 9.40
N GLN A 248 30.35 -4.82 8.18
CA GLN A 248 31.03 -4.02 7.17
C GLN A 248 30.64 -2.52 7.13
N GLY A 249 29.87 -2.02 8.10
CA GLY A 249 29.29 -0.66 7.99
C GLY A 249 29.53 0.34 9.12
N GLN A 250 30.09 -0.03 10.28
CA GLN A 250 30.07 0.86 11.47
C GLN A 250 31.40 1.47 11.91
N GLN A 251 32.47 1.40 11.11
CA GLN A 251 33.77 1.98 11.50
C GLN A 251 33.99 3.46 11.14
N GLN A 252 33.03 4.18 10.54
CA GLN A 252 33.31 5.52 9.99
C GLN A 252 32.70 6.74 10.69
N ASN A 253 32.05 6.60 11.86
CA ASN A 253 31.39 7.76 12.49
C ASN A 253 31.80 8.10 13.93
N GLN A 254 32.92 7.59 14.45
CA GLN A 254 33.44 7.98 15.77
C GLN A 254 34.59 9.01 15.74
N GLN A 255 35.07 9.45 14.58
CA GLN A 255 36.31 10.25 14.52
C GLN A 255 36.14 11.77 14.35
N ASN A 256 34.94 12.33 14.47
CA ASN A 256 34.73 13.77 14.20
C ASN A 256 34.05 14.60 15.30
N GLN A 257 34.15 14.19 16.58
CA GLN A 257 33.61 14.98 17.71
C GLN A 257 34.62 15.39 18.80
N GLN A 258 35.93 15.30 18.55
CA GLN A 258 36.95 15.65 19.56
C GLN A 258 37.72 16.96 19.35
N GLN A 259 37.27 17.87 18.47
CA GLN A 259 38.04 19.10 18.18
C GLN A 259 37.37 20.45 18.50
N GLN A 260 36.32 20.52 19.33
CA GLN A 260 35.71 21.81 19.68
C GLN A 260 35.47 22.08 21.18
N ALA A 261 36.23 21.43 22.08
CA ALA A 261 36.21 21.77 23.50
C ALA A 261 37.62 22.01 24.03
N HIS A 262 38.30 23.05 23.53
CA HIS A 262 39.49 23.61 24.16
C HIS A 262 39.51 25.13 23.99
N GLU A 263 38.62 25.83 24.69
CA GLU A 263 38.82 27.23 25.06
C GLU A 263 37.87 27.61 26.20
N GLN A 264 38.42 27.70 27.41
CA GLN A 264 38.00 28.50 28.59
C GLN A 264 38.06 27.70 29.90
N LYS A 265 39.17 27.84 30.63
CA LYS A 265 39.26 28.49 31.94
C LYS A 265 40.54 28.11 32.66
N SER A 266 41.47 29.06 32.70
CA SER A 266 42.45 29.21 33.77
C SER A 266 41.79 29.92 34.95
N ASN A 267 41.79 29.32 36.16
CA ASN A 267 42.50 29.84 37.33
C ASN A 267 42.16 29.09 38.64
N GLN A 268 43.21 28.88 39.44
CA GLN A 268 43.30 28.75 40.91
C GLN A 268 42.85 27.46 41.65
N GLY A 269 43.84 26.77 42.23
CA GLY A 269 44.02 26.70 43.70
C GLY A 269 43.44 25.51 44.49
N GLN A 270 44.25 24.43 44.60
CA GLN A 270 44.56 23.52 45.74
C GLN A 270 43.90 23.72 47.15
N PRO A 271 44.00 22.75 48.11
CA PRO A 271 43.37 21.43 48.26
C PRO A 271 42.63 21.23 49.63
N SER A 272 41.77 20.20 49.82
CA SER A 272 41.71 19.37 51.07
C SER A 272 40.56 18.35 51.15
N SER A 273 40.98 17.13 51.53
CA SER A 273 40.43 16.03 52.35
C SER A 273 38.93 15.87 52.73
N ASN A 274 38.58 14.57 52.79
CA ASN A 274 37.69 13.84 53.74
C ASN A 274 36.20 13.61 53.41
N ASN A 275 35.94 12.44 52.79
CA ASN A 275 35.12 11.30 53.29
C ASN A 275 33.61 11.49 53.62
N PRO A 276 32.79 10.42 53.76
CA PRO A 276 31.98 9.83 52.68
C PRO A 276 30.46 9.82 53.00
N ARG A 277 29.63 9.60 51.96
CA ARG A 277 28.25 9.03 51.93
C ARG A 277 27.30 9.88 51.09
N SER A 278 26.94 9.36 49.92
CA SER A 278 25.65 9.61 49.29
C SER A 278 25.32 8.46 48.34
N ASP A 279 24.18 7.81 48.58
CA ASP A 279 23.59 6.67 47.86
C ASP A 279 23.03 7.07 46.48
N ASN A 280 23.83 7.72 45.65
CA ASN A 280 23.51 7.91 44.24
C ASN A 280 24.47 7.06 43.42
N ALA A 281 23.95 5.96 42.87
CA ALA A 281 24.67 5.19 41.87
C ALA A 281 24.78 6.07 40.62
N ASP A 282 25.90 6.78 40.49
CA ASP A 282 26.31 7.44 39.26
C ASP A 282 26.26 6.44 38.09
N PRO A 283 25.95 6.90 36.86
CA PRO A 283 26.07 6.06 35.68
C PRO A 283 27.51 5.55 35.60
N ILE A 284 27.68 4.23 35.61
CA ILE A 284 28.98 3.57 35.53
C ILE A 284 29.66 4.04 34.24
N ASP A 285 30.79 4.74 34.38
CA ASP A 285 31.63 5.12 33.25
C ASP A 285 32.18 3.85 32.58
N LEU A 286 31.69 3.59 31.37
CA LEU A 286 32.03 2.43 30.54
C LEU A 286 33.52 2.40 30.13
N ASN A 287 34.28 3.47 30.41
CA ASN A 287 35.69 3.59 30.07
C ASN A 287 36.64 3.55 31.29
N ALA A 288 36.16 3.13 32.47
CA ALA A 288 36.95 3.13 33.69
C ALA A 288 38.22 2.24 33.63
N ILE A 289 38.28 1.27 32.70
CA ILE A 289 39.48 0.49 32.39
C ILE A 289 39.81 0.70 30.90
N PRO A 290 40.87 1.46 30.56
CA PRO A 290 41.32 1.61 29.18
C PRO A 290 41.73 0.25 28.59
N ASP A 291 41.34 -0.02 27.34
CA ASP A 291 41.78 -1.22 26.64
C ASP A 291 43.28 -1.14 26.35
N ALA A 292 44.06 -1.92 27.08
CA ALA A 292 45.50 -2.08 26.89
C ALA A 292 45.79 -3.37 26.12
N ASN A 293 46.77 -3.32 25.21
CA ASN A 293 47.19 -4.48 24.45
C ASN A 293 47.81 -5.53 25.41
N ALA A 294 47.48 -6.81 25.23
CA ALA A 294 47.87 -7.89 26.16
C ALA A 294 49.41 -7.98 26.35
N ASP A 295 50.17 -7.62 25.31
CA ASP A 295 51.63 -7.60 25.31
C ASP A 295 52.24 -6.55 26.26
N SER A 296 51.46 -5.57 26.71
CA SER A 296 51.89 -4.56 27.68
C SER A 296 51.94 -5.08 29.13
N ILE A 297 51.35 -6.26 29.39
CA ILE A 297 51.26 -6.84 30.74
C ILE A 297 52.34 -7.91 30.92
N THR A 298 53.54 -7.45 31.28
CA THR A 298 54.76 -8.27 31.29
C THR A 298 54.99 -9.05 32.59
N SER A 299 54.17 -8.84 33.63
CA SER A 299 54.32 -9.54 34.92
C SER A 299 53.03 -10.26 35.33
N SER A 300 53.18 -11.42 35.94
CA SER A 300 52.05 -12.22 36.46
C SER A 300 51.21 -11.42 37.46
N ARG A 301 51.83 -10.59 38.31
CA ARG A 301 51.12 -9.72 39.25
C ARG A 301 50.22 -8.70 38.54
N ALA A 302 50.69 -8.11 37.44
CA ALA A 302 49.90 -7.17 36.64
C ALA A 302 48.75 -7.89 35.91
N GLN A 303 48.97 -9.13 35.45
CA GLN A 303 47.92 -9.97 34.86
C GLN A 303 46.81 -10.30 35.87
N PHE A 304 47.17 -10.68 37.10
CA PHE A 304 46.18 -10.94 38.15
C PHE A 304 45.39 -9.69 38.55
N ALA A 305 46.04 -8.53 38.59
CA ALA A 305 45.38 -7.26 38.91
C ALA A 305 44.38 -6.85 37.82
N ASP A 306 44.76 -6.97 36.54
CA ASP A 306 43.86 -6.68 35.41
C ASP A 306 42.65 -7.63 35.39
N LEU A 307 42.89 -8.95 35.53
CA LEU A 307 41.82 -9.93 35.57
C LEU A 307 40.87 -9.68 36.76
N HIS A 308 41.40 -9.35 37.93
CA HIS A 308 40.59 -9.04 39.11
C HIS A 308 39.70 -7.81 38.89
N ASN A 309 40.25 -6.74 38.33
CA ASN A 309 39.51 -5.50 38.05
C ASN A 309 38.44 -5.71 36.97
N ARG A 310 38.75 -6.48 35.92
CA ARG A 310 37.77 -6.84 34.87
C ARG A 310 36.65 -7.72 35.42
N LEU A 311 36.97 -8.71 36.25
CA LEU A 311 35.96 -9.58 36.87
C LEU A 311 35.04 -8.81 37.83
N GLN A 312 35.59 -7.84 38.57
CA GLN A 312 34.82 -6.96 39.43
C GLN A 312 33.88 -6.05 38.61
N SER A 313 34.34 -5.51 37.48
CA SER A 313 33.52 -4.74 36.54
C SER A 313 32.38 -5.58 35.95
N VAL A 314 32.68 -6.78 35.47
CA VAL A 314 31.67 -7.72 34.93
C VAL A 314 30.63 -8.08 35.97
N ASN A 315 31.03 -8.35 37.21
CA ASN A 315 30.08 -8.68 38.28
C ASN A 315 29.13 -7.50 38.59
N HIS A 316 29.64 -6.28 38.52
CA HIS A 316 28.83 -5.08 38.68
C HIS A 316 27.87 -4.85 37.50
N GLN A 317 28.32 -5.14 36.27
CA GLN A 317 27.48 -5.10 35.06
C GLN A 317 26.32 -6.10 35.14
N ILE A 318 26.59 -7.34 35.55
CA ILE A 318 25.55 -8.38 35.73
C ILE A 318 24.50 -7.90 36.73
N GLY A 319 24.91 -7.28 37.83
CA GLY A 319 23.99 -6.72 38.83
C GLY A 319 23.13 -5.56 38.32
N THR A 320 23.62 -4.77 37.37
CA THR A 320 22.87 -3.68 36.72
C THR A 320 21.91 -4.21 35.66
N VAL A 321 22.35 -5.17 34.84
CA VAL A 321 21.50 -5.85 33.85
C VAL A 321 20.35 -6.58 34.53
N PHE A 322 20.61 -7.32 35.62
CA PHE A 322 19.56 -8.02 36.37
C PHE A 322 18.49 -7.08 36.92
N ARG A 323 18.89 -5.89 37.41
CA ARG A 323 17.95 -4.85 37.87
C ARG A 323 17.13 -4.27 36.71
N SER A 324 17.77 -3.97 35.58
CA SER A 324 17.09 -3.46 34.38
C SER A 324 16.08 -4.47 33.81
N VAL A 325 16.46 -5.74 33.74
CA VAL A 325 15.56 -6.83 33.27
C VAL A 325 14.36 -6.99 34.20
N ASN A 326 14.56 -6.96 35.53
CA ASN A 326 13.44 -7.03 36.48
C ASN A 326 12.53 -5.79 36.39
N GLN A 327 13.11 -4.61 36.18
CA GLN A 327 12.34 -3.38 36.00
C GLN A 327 11.51 -3.42 34.70
N HIS A 328 12.08 -3.93 33.61
CA HIS A 328 11.36 -4.13 32.35
C HIS A 328 10.28 -5.21 32.44
N GLY A 329 10.52 -6.30 33.18
CA GLY A 329 9.53 -7.34 33.44
C GLY A 329 8.29 -6.78 34.16
N GLN A 330 8.49 -5.94 35.18
CA GLN A 330 7.37 -5.30 35.89
C GLN A 330 6.60 -4.31 35.01
N GLN A 331 7.28 -3.56 34.14
CA GLN A 331 6.61 -2.66 33.19
C GLN A 331 5.82 -3.41 32.11
N ALA A 332 6.28 -4.59 31.69
CA ALA A 332 5.56 -5.44 30.74
C ALA A 332 4.29 -6.02 31.38
N GLU A 333 4.37 -6.48 32.64
CA GLU A 333 3.20 -6.99 33.37
C GLU A 333 2.15 -5.89 33.58
N ASN A 334 2.58 -4.68 33.94
CA ASN A 334 1.69 -3.53 34.09
C ASN A 334 0.98 -3.15 32.77
N ARG A 335 1.71 -3.20 31.64
CA ARG A 335 1.11 -2.98 30.31
C ARG A 335 0.12 -4.09 29.94
N HIS A 336 0.40 -5.33 30.30
CA HIS A 336 -0.53 -6.44 30.09
C HIS A 336 -1.80 -6.32 30.94
N ALA A 337 -1.70 -5.83 32.17
CA ALA A 337 -2.85 -5.55 33.03
C ALA A 337 -3.73 -4.43 32.44
N GLU A 338 -3.11 -3.34 31.97
CA GLU A 338 -3.83 -2.23 31.32
C GLU A 338 -4.51 -2.66 30.01
N THR A 339 -3.81 -3.43 29.18
CA THR A 339 -4.37 -3.98 27.93
C THR A 339 -5.53 -4.92 28.19
N SER A 340 -5.47 -5.72 29.27
CA SER A 340 -6.57 -6.61 29.66
C SER A 340 -7.81 -5.84 30.11
N GLN A 341 -7.63 -4.73 30.83
CA GLN A 341 -8.74 -3.84 31.21
C GLN A 341 -9.40 -3.18 29.99
N ILE A 342 -8.60 -2.80 28.98
CA ILE A 342 -9.11 -2.27 27.71
C ILE A 342 -9.86 -3.34 26.92
N LEU A 343 -9.38 -4.59 26.91
CA LEU A 343 -10.09 -5.69 26.27
C LEU A 343 -11.44 -6.00 26.94
N ASP A 344 -11.53 -5.88 28.26
CA ASP A 344 -12.79 -6.08 28.98
C ASP A 344 -13.78 -4.94 28.78
N SER A 345 -13.31 -3.69 28.65
CA SER A 345 -14.18 -2.56 28.28
C SER A 345 -14.69 -2.72 26.84
N LEU A 346 -13.84 -3.14 25.91
CA LEU A 346 -14.22 -3.49 24.53
C LEU A 346 -15.26 -4.62 24.50
N ARG A 347 -15.10 -5.67 25.31
CA ARG A 347 -16.12 -6.74 25.44
C ARG A 347 -17.45 -6.21 25.95
N GLN A 348 -17.46 -5.28 26.90
CA GLN A 348 -18.69 -4.65 27.38
C GLN A 348 -19.37 -3.78 26.32
N GLU A 349 -18.60 -3.07 25.49
CA GLU A 349 -19.15 -2.32 24.35
C GLU A 349 -19.68 -3.25 23.25
N LEU A 350 -19.00 -4.36 22.96
CA LEU A 350 -19.48 -5.38 22.04
C LEU A 350 -20.80 -6.02 22.50
N ARG A 351 -20.99 -6.22 23.81
CA ARG A 351 -22.30 -6.64 24.36
C ARG A 351 -23.39 -5.60 24.20
N LYS A 352 -23.06 -4.30 24.13
CA LYS A 352 -24.04 -3.25 23.77
C LYS A 352 -24.41 -3.32 22.29
N LEU A 353 -23.49 -3.73 21.42
CA LEU A 353 -23.73 -3.94 19.99
C LEU A 353 -24.56 -5.21 19.69
N GLU A 354 -24.64 -6.18 20.61
CA GLU A 354 -25.55 -7.34 20.49
C GLU A 354 -27.04 -6.94 20.46
N LYS A 355 -27.38 -5.73 20.95
CA LYS A 355 -28.73 -5.14 20.76
C LYS A 355 -29.07 -4.79 19.30
N ILE A 356 -28.11 -4.89 18.37
CA ILE A 356 -28.35 -4.70 16.93
C ILE A 356 -29.01 -5.93 16.29
N ASN A 357 -29.04 -7.10 16.93
CA ASN A 357 -29.83 -8.23 16.43
C ASN A 357 -31.36 -8.00 16.50
N ASP A 358 -31.84 -7.03 17.30
CA ASP A 358 -33.25 -6.59 17.29
C ASP A 358 -33.59 -5.75 16.04
N LEU A 359 -32.57 -5.16 15.40
CA LEU A 359 -32.71 -4.35 14.19
C LEU A 359 -32.94 -5.23 12.95
N GLU A 360 -32.36 -6.43 12.90
CA GLU A 360 -32.59 -7.39 11.82
C GLU A 360 -34.03 -7.94 11.84
N GLY A 361 -34.61 -8.14 13.03
CA GLY A 361 -36.03 -8.48 13.18
C GLY A 361 -36.96 -7.38 12.65
N ARG A 362 -36.62 -6.11 12.91
CA ARG A 362 -37.38 -4.94 12.43
C ARG A 362 -37.26 -4.72 10.93
N ILE A 363 -36.08 -4.97 10.35
CA ILE A 363 -35.85 -4.88 8.90
C ILE A 363 -36.65 -5.96 8.17
N ASN A 364 -36.67 -7.19 8.68
CA ASN A 364 -37.49 -8.26 8.12
C ASN A 364 -39.00 -8.00 8.25
N GLY A 365 -39.43 -7.29 9.31
CA GLY A 365 -40.80 -6.79 9.45
C GLY A 365 -41.16 -5.73 8.40
N LEU A 366 -40.28 -4.75 8.21
CA LEU A 366 -40.44 -3.69 7.19
C LEU A 366 -40.48 -4.25 5.77
N GLU A 367 -39.70 -5.29 5.46
CA GLU A 367 -39.74 -5.90 4.13
C GLU A 367 -41.09 -6.59 3.84
N ARG A 368 -41.73 -7.17 4.85
CA ARG A 368 -43.07 -7.75 4.72
C ARG A 368 -44.14 -6.68 4.54
N GLU A 369 -44.05 -5.58 5.28
CA GLU A 369 -44.95 -4.43 5.14
C GLU A 369 -44.81 -3.74 3.76
N ILE A 370 -43.58 -3.60 3.25
CA ILE A 370 -43.31 -3.05 1.92
C ILE A 370 -43.92 -3.93 0.82
N ARG A 371 -43.86 -5.27 0.96
CA ARG A 371 -44.50 -6.19 0.00
C ARG A 371 -46.03 -6.09 0.05
N ALA A 372 -46.61 -5.96 1.25
CA ALA A 372 -48.05 -5.73 1.41
C ALA A 372 -48.49 -4.38 0.82
N MET A 373 -47.74 -3.30 1.07
CA MET A 373 -48.02 -1.97 0.53
C MET A 373 -47.91 -1.94 -1.00
N ARG A 374 -46.94 -2.65 -1.60
CA ARG A 374 -46.80 -2.73 -3.06
C ARG A 374 -47.97 -3.46 -3.73
N THR A 375 -48.52 -4.48 -3.07
CA THR A 375 -49.68 -5.19 -3.59
C THR A 375 -50.95 -4.35 -3.48
N ASP A 376 -51.12 -3.61 -2.38
CA ASP A 376 -52.24 -2.69 -2.20
C ASP A 376 -52.17 -1.49 -3.17
N LEU A 377 -50.99 -0.91 -3.38
CA LEU A 377 -50.76 0.14 -4.40
C LEU A 377 -51.10 -0.36 -5.81
N ASN A 378 -50.72 -1.58 -6.17
CA ASN A 378 -51.05 -2.15 -7.48
C ASN A 378 -52.57 -2.37 -7.63
N LEU A 379 -53.28 -2.71 -6.56
CA LEU A 379 -54.74 -2.86 -6.58
C LEU A 379 -55.44 -1.50 -6.68
N GLN A 380 -55.00 -0.50 -5.92
CA GLN A 380 -55.50 0.87 -6.03
C GLN A 380 -55.20 1.47 -7.41
N MET A 381 -54.03 1.22 -7.97
CA MET A 381 -53.63 1.66 -9.31
C MET A 381 -54.51 1.03 -10.41
N LYS A 382 -54.85 -0.27 -10.29
CA LYS A 382 -55.80 -0.92 -11.22
C LYS A 382 -57.23 -0.36 -11.11
N ASN A 383 -57.67 -0.05 -9.90
CA ASN A 383 -59.00 0.54 -9.66
C ASN A 383 -59.08 2.00 -10.15
N THR A 384 -58.00 2.77 -9.99
CA THR A 384 -57.89 4.12 -10.56
C THR A 384 -57.77 4.10 -12.07
N GLU A 385 -57.08 3.13 -12.67
CA GLU A 385 -57.05 2.95 -14.12
C GLU A 385 -58.45 2.67 -14.69
N HIS A 386 -59.23 1.81 -14.03
CA HIS A 386 -60.62 1.54 -14.44
C HIS A 386 -61.53 2.76 -14.28
N SER A 387 -61.36 3.53 -13.19
CA SER A 387 -62.12 4.76 -12.96
C SER A 387 -61.76 5.87 -13.96
N LEU A 388 -60.47 5.99 -14.32
CA LEU A 388 -59.99 6.91 -15.35
C LEU A 388 -60.44 6.51 -16.76
N LYS A 389 -60.40 5.22 -17.11
CA LYS A 389 -60.95 4.75 -18.39
C LYS A 389 -62.45 5.04 -18.52
N GLY A 390 -63.21 4.87 -17.44
CA GLY A 390 -64.63 5.25 -17.41
C GLY A 390 -64.83 6.75 -17.66
N TYR A 391 -64.06 7.60 -16.96
CA TYR A 391 -64.15 9.05 -17.11
C TYR A 391 -63.66 9.58 -18.48
N MET A 392 -62.62 8.98 -19.06
CA MET A 392 -62.07 9.39 -20.36
C MET A 392 -62.94 8.92 -21.54
N SER A 393 -63.62 7.77 -21.42
CA SER A 393 -64.58 7.29 -22.41
C SER A 393 -65.75 8.27 -22.58
N ASP A 394 -66.33 8.74 -21.48
CA ASP A 394 -67.48 9.66 -21.51
C ASP A 394 -67.12 11.07 -21.99
N HIS A 395 -65.89 11.53 -21.72
CA HIS A 395 -65.41 12.82 -22.20
C HIS A 395 -65.06 12.83 -23.70
N HIS A 396 -64.68 11.69 -24.29
CA HIS A 396 -64.41 11.60 -25.74
C HIS A 396 -65.69 11.55 -26.59
N ALA A 397 -66.77 10.94 -26.09
CA ALA A 397 -68.06 10.91 -26.76
C ALA A 397 -68.71 12.30 -26.87
N THR A 398 -68.51 13.15 -25.87
CA THR A 398 -69.06 14.51 -25.81
C THR A 398 -68.21 15.56 -26.53
N LEU A 399 -66.89 15.36 -26.64
CA LEU A 399 -66.02 16.21 -27.46
C LEU A 399 -66.21 15.98 -28.97
N SER A 400 -66.38 14.73 -29.40
CA SER A 400 -66.58 14.42 -30.83
C SER A 400 -67.89 15.00 -31.38
N SER A 401 -68.97 14.98 -30.58
CA SER A 401 -70.26 15.56 -30.98
C SER A 401 -70.24 17.09 -31.10
N ASN A 402 -69.37 17.76 -30.33
CA ASN A 402 -69.25 19.22 -30.35
C ASN A 402 -68.28 19.72 -31.44
N ILE A 403 -67.27 18.92 -31.80
CA ILE A 403 -66.33 19.25 -32.90
C ILE A 403 -67.01 19.09 -34.27
N VAL A 404 -67.90 18.10 -34.45
CA VAL A 404 -68.66 17.92 -35.71
C VAL A 404 -69.68 19.05 -35.93
N LYS A 405 -70.20 19.68 -34.87
CA LYS A 405 -71.15 20.81 -34.98
C LYS A 405 -70.49 22.19 -35.09
N ALA A 406 -69.19 22.31 -34.77
CA ALA A 406 -68.47 23.58 -34.73
C ALA A 406 -67.46 23.81 -35.87
N ALA A 407 -67.37 22.92 -36.86
CA ALA A 407 -66.52 23.13 -38.04
C ALA A 407 -67.25 24.03 -39.07
N PRO A 408 -66.84 25.30 -39.27
CA PRO A 408 -67.40 26.12 -40.34
C PRO A 408 -66.90 25.59 -41.68
N GLY A 409 -67.83 25.21 -42.57
CA GLY A 409 -67.49 24.69 -43.89
C GLY A 409 -66.54 25.61 -44.67
N HIS A 410 -65.57 25.01 -45.36
CA HIS A 410 -64.48 25.68 -46.09
C HIS A 410 -64.91 26.68 -47.18
N GLY A 411 -66.21 26.83 -47.45
CA GLY A 411 -66.76 27.74 -48.47
C GLY A 411 -66.41 29.21 -48.26
N LYS A 412 -66.33 29.70 -47.01
CA LYS A 412 -65.93 31.10 -46.75
C LYS A 412 -64.44 31.35 -47.05
N LEU A 413 -63.57 30.37 -46.76
CA LEU A 413 -62.13 30.47 -47.07
C LEU A 413 -61.87 30.39 -48.57
N ILE A 414 -62.56 29.51 -49.28
CA ILE A 414 -62.45 29.39 -50.75
C ILE A 414 -62.93 30.68 -51.42
N ALA A 415 -64.03 31.29 -50.95
CA ALA A 415 -64.52 32.56 -51.51
C ALA A 415 -63.52 33.71 -51.36
N VAL A 416 -62.78 33.78 -50.25
CA VAL A 416 -61.75 34.81 -50.02
C VAL A 416 -60.56 34.60 -50.96
N ILE A 417 -60.09 33.35 -51.11
CA ILE A 417 -58.97 33.03 -52.00
C ILE A 417 -59.34 33.31 -53.46
N VAL A 418 -60.52 32.88 -53.91
CA VAL A 418 -60.98 33.14 -55.28
C VAL A 418 -61.20 34.64 -55.52
N GLY A 419 -61.79 35.36 -54.55
CA GLY A 419 -61.95 36.80 -54.62
C GLY A 419 -60.63 37.56 -54.74
N SER A 420 -59.60 37.15 -53.98
CA SER A 420 -58.25 37.70 -54.06
C SER A 420 -57.62 37.53 -55.45
N GLN A 421 -57.77 36.36 -56.06
CA GLN A 421 -57.25 36.09 -57.41
C GLN A 421 -57.94 36.94 -58.48
N VAL A 422 -59.26 37.13 -58.37
CA VAL A 422 -60.02 37.97 -59.32
C VAL A 422 -59.56 39.44 -59.23
N VAL A 423 -59.35 39.97 -58.03
CA VAL A 423 -58.87 41.35 -57.83
C VAL A 423 -57.48 41.54 -58.45
N LEU A 424 -56.57 40.57 -58.28
CA LEU A 424 -55.24 40.61 -58.90
C LEU A 424 -55.31 40.59 -60.43
N VAL A 425 -56.18 39.76 -61.01
CA VAL A 425 -56.38 39.69 -62.47
C VAL A 425 -56.95 41.00 -63.01
N VAL A 426 -57.96 41.58 -62.35
CA VAL A 426 -58.53 42.88 -62.74
C VAL A 426 -57.49 43.99 -62.63
N GLY A 427 -56.72 44.02 -61.54
CA GLY A 427 -55.61 44.96 -61.36
C GLY A 427 -54.55 44.83 -62.46
N TYR A 428 -54.18 43.61 -62.84
CA TYR A 428 -53.21 43.36 -63.91
C TYR A 428 -53.75 43.81 -65.29
N LEU A 429 -55.03 43.58 -65.58
CA LEU A 429 -55.66 44.05 -66.82
C LEU A 429 -55.72 45.57 -66.90
N LEU A 430 -56.05 46.25 -65.80
CA LEU A 430 -56.04 47.72 -65.72
C LEU A 430 -54.62 48.28 -65.86
N TYR A 431 -53.62 47.65 -65.22
CA TYR A 431 -52.22 48.01 -65.38
C TYR A 431 -51.76 47.85 -66.84
N LYS A 432 -52.08 46.73 -67.49
CA LYS A 432 -51.75 46.48 -68.90
C LYS A 432 -52.43 47.49 -69.83
N ARG A 433 -53.69 47.83 -69.56
CA ARG A 433 -54.45 48.83 -70.32
C ARG A 433 -53.82 50.22 -70.19
N ARG A 434 -53.39 50.62 -68.99
CA ARG A 434 -52.65 51.88 -68.76
C ARG A 434 -51.26 51.88 -69.40
N LYS A 435 -50.54 50.77 -69.35
CA LYS A 435 -49.20 50.66 -69.95
C LYS A 435 -49.24 50.77 -71.48
N ASN A 436 -50.28 50.26 -72.13
CA ASN A 436 -50.47 50.38 -73.57
C ASN A 436 -50.99 51.76 -74.03
N SER A 437 -51.46 52.61 -73.10
CA SER A 437 -51.92 53.98 -73.40
C SER A 437 -50.89 55.07 -73.01
N MET A 438 -49.69 54.69 -72.59
CA MET A 438 -48.61 55.65 -72.34
C MET A 438 -47.77 55.83 -73.62
N PRO A 439 -47.58 57.07 -74.11
CA PRO A 439 -46.72 57.30 -75.26
C PRO A 439 -45.28 56.90 -74.93
N LYS A 440 -44.69 56.04 -75.76
CA LYS A 440 -43.29 55.63 -75.65
C LYS A 440 -42.39 56.84 -75.86
N LYS A 441 -41.73 57.32 -74.80
CA LYS A 441 -40.56 58.18 -74.95
C LYS A 441 -39.40 57.31 -75.42
N TYR A 442 -38.97 57.52 -76.66
CA TYR A 442 -37.67 57.09 -77.14
C TYR A 442 -36.69 58.23 -76.89
N LEU A 443 -35.53 57.88 -76.33
CA LEU A 443 -34.43 58.75 -75.86
C LEU A 443 -34.77 59.70 -74.71
#